data_AF-A6GY23-F1
#
_entry.id   AF-A6GY23-F1
#
_cell.length_a   1.000
_cell.length_b   1.000
_cell.length_c   1.000
_cell.angle_alpha   90.00
_cell.angle_beta   90.00
_cell.angle_gamma   90.00
#
_symmetry.space_group_name_H-M   'P 1'
#
loop_
_entity.id
_entity.type
_entity.pdbx_description
1 polymer ?
#
loop_
_entity_poly.entity_id
_entity_poly.type
_entity_poly.pdbx_seq_one_letter_code
_entity_poly.pdbx_strand_id
1 'polypeptide(L)'
;MKKLLPLLLLYLTSTISLGQSYKIMQSASGVIEQFNAIYDNEENLFGYVELRKMEQESKETMVFKYIVLDKNMNTVCSGNLKENIVKRRCQKINYDISYNNGHIMFSFFEQLGKSDRVRCSYQILKIDTNTILANAFFDEFVKTQTSIKKLIKNYKSYQITGLGKEGFLIRSENYNPWHTPKLYYYAINFKGEKIWEQAYKTPEKKRFYYRYKLIDNDNKYVVLLAAKYRRKNKKSDNLLILDAKTGTQIAFTNLYNKKYSLTYENIKIKDDKIYIVGRFFKKEAHDLLIDNESLGLYQRIVNLKDGSIISDKFLDYDKFNGLDITKKGKVRGDGYLNFTKIEMNPDGSYFLLGETYGSYTLGFYYYGLYSFNINKDFNMEKIYTFDTKRSIGTKYVFSQTLLNKSGKVYFFFDKNEEKEPELNILNFNYANKESVVEKIKITNKDSEIKIIPAKPGYVGIVEIFKDPKEGEKALELRLEKLNYKR
;
A
#
# COMPACT_ATOMS: atom_id res chain seq x y z
N MET A 1 35.24 -51.37 -12.03
CA MET A 1 34.68 -50.01 -11.84
C MET A 1 34.00 -49.54 -13.13
N LYS A 2 32.69 -49.80 -13.34
CA LYS A 2 31.96 -49.30 -14.54
C LYS A 2 30.41 -49.39 -14.45
N LYS A 3 29.82 -49.41 -13.25
CA LYS A 3 28.36 -49.57 -13.07
C LYS A 3 27.71 -48.63 -12.03
N LEU A 4 28.37 -47.53 -11.64
CA LEU A 4 27.82 -46.58 -10.66
C LEU A 4 27.39 -45.22 -11.25
N LEU A 5 27.65 -44.97 -12.54
CA LEU A 5 27.34 -43.68 -13.17
C LEU A 5 25.85 -43.43 -13.52
N PRO A 6 25.02 -44.42 -13.90
CA PRO A 6 23.63 -44.12 -14.28
C PRO A 6 22.70 -43.88 -13.09
N LEU A 7 23.06 -44.32 -11.87
CA LEU A 7 22.28 -44.04 -10.66
C LEU A 7 22.46 -42.59 -10.16
N LEU A 8 23.63 -41.99 -10.41
CA LEU A 8 23.91 -40.60 -10.01
C LEU A 8 23.18 -39.59 -10.91
N LEU A 9 22.94 -39.93 -12.19
CA LEU A 9 22.19 -39.07 -13.12
C LEU A 9 20.68 -39.04 -12.82
N LEU A 10 20.10 -40.14 -12.31
CA LEU A 10 18.68 -40.21 -11.95
C LEU A 10 18.33 -39.48 -10.64
N TYR A 11 19.33 -39.25 -9.77
CA TYR A 11 19.18 -38.38 -8.60
C TYR A 11 19.26 -36.88 -8.93
N LEU A 12 19.85 -36.52 -10.08
CA LEU A 12 19.97 -35.12 -10.52
C LEU A 12 18.76 -34.63 -11.34
N THR A 13 17.91 -35.53 -11.85
CA THR A 13 16.72 -35.17 -12.65
C THR A 13 15.41 -35.24 -11.87
N SER A 14 15.45 -35.57 -10.58
CA SER A 14 14.26 -35.68 -9.71
C SER A 14 14.18 -34.59 -8.63
N THR A 15 14.81 -33.43 -8.83
CA THR A 15 14.31 -32.21 -8.19
C THR A 15 12.99 -31.85 -8.87
N ILE A 16 11.95 -32.62 -8.57
CA ILE A 16 10.59 -32.11 -8.53
C ILE A 16 10.72 -30.88 -7.64
N SER A 17 10.70 -29.71 -8.26
CA SER A 17 10.58 -28.45 -7.55
C SER A 17 9.22 -28.51 -6.85
N LEU A 18 9.15 -29.20 -5.72
CA LEU A 18 8.06 -29.12 -4.78
C LEU A 18 7.95 -27.63 -4.50
N GLY A 19 6.91 -27.01 -5.08
CA GLY A 19 6.69 -25.58 -4.95
C GLY A 19 6.79 -25.24 -3.47
N GLN A 20 7.61 -24.25 -3.14
CA GLN A 20 7.75 -23.83 -1.75
C GLN A 20 6.36 -23.43 -1.27
N SER A 21 5.86 -24.08 -0.21
CA SER A 21 4.56 -23.75 0.38
C SER A 21 4.60 -23.68 1.90
N TYR A 22 3.73 -22.82 2.44
CA TYR A 22 3.48 -22.65 3.86
C TYR A 22 2.01 -22.96 4.13
N LYS A 23 1.77 -23.91 5.04
CA LYS A 23 0.43 -24.43 5.33
C LYS A 23 0.02 -24.02 6.72
N ILE A 24 -1.15 -23.41 6.83
CA ILE A 24 -1.78 -23.06 8.09
C ILE A 24 -2.91 -24.07 8.32
N MET A 25 -2.72 -24.96 9.28
CA MET A 25 -3.71 -25.94 9.67
C MET A 25 -4.79 -25.31 10.56
N GLN A 26 -6.04 -25.71 10.36
CA GLN A 26 -7.14 -25.44 11.27
C GLN A 26 -6.84 -26.14 12.60
N SER A 27 -6.77 -25.35 13.68
CA SER A 27 -6.44 -25.84 15.02
C SER A 27 -7.64 -25.65 15.94
N ALA A 28 -7.85 -26.59 16.88
CA ALA A 28 -8.76 -26.36 18.00
C ALA A 28 -8.33 -25.17 18.89
N SER A 29 -7.03 -24.90 18.99
CA SER A 29 -6.49 -23.95 19.98
C SER A 29 -6.50 -22.47 19.57
N GLY A 30 -6.93 -22.13 18.35
CA GLY A 30 -7.00 -20.72 17.93
C GLY A 30 -7.46 -20.48 16.51
N VAL A 31 -8.04 -19.30 16.28
CA VAL A 31 -8.61 -18.84 15.00
C VAL A 31 -7.62 -17.93 14.29
N ILE A 32 -7.43 -18.13 12.98
CA ILE A 32 -6.60 -17.26 12.15
C ILE A 32 -7.32 -15.92 11.99
N GLU A 33 -6.72 -14.84 12.50
CA GLU A 33 -7.26 -13.48 12.34
C GLU A 33 -6.65 -12.79 11.13
N GLN A 34 -5.35 -13.03 10.86
CA GLN A 34 -4.63 -12.35 9.80
C GLN A 34 -3.46 -13.16 9.26
N PHE A 35 -3.25 -13.07 7.95
CA PHE A 35 -2.04 -13.51 7.27
C PHE A 35 -1.66 -12.46 6.22
N ASN A 36 -0.66 -11.64 6.51
CA ASN A 36 -0.30 -10.49 5.68
C ASN A 36 1.17 -10.53 5.27
N ALA A 37 1.47 -10.04 4.07
CA ALA A 37 2.81 -9.62 3.70
C ALA A 37 3.20 -8.35 4.46
N ILE A 38 4.47 -8.25 4.84
CA ILE A 38 5.06 -7.06 5.48
C ILE A 38 6.21 -6.52 4.64
N TYR A 39 6.27 -5.20 4.51
CA TYR A 39 7.19 -4.48 3.63
C TYR A 39 8.03 -3.49 4.41
N ASP A 40 9.25 -3.25 3.96
CA ASP A 40 10.03 -2.09 4.40
C ASP A 40 9.49 -0.77 3.80
N ASN A 41 10.07 0.36 4.22
CA ASN A 41 9.67 1.70 3.73
C ASN A 41 9.97 1.91 2.23
N GLU A 42 10.77 1.04 1.61
CA GLU A 42 11.04 1.05 0.17
C GLU A 42 10.07 0.15 -0.60
N GLU A 43 9.02 -0.36 0.04
CA GLU A 43 8.05 -1.32 -0.49
C GLU A 43 8.67 -2.68 -0.87
N ASN A 44 9.85 -3.02 -0.37
CA ASN A 44 10.41 -4.35 -0.55
C ASN A 44 9.78 -5.32 0.45
N LEU A 45 9.40 -6.51 -0.03
CA LEU A 45 8.89 -7.58 0.82
C LEU A 45 9.98 -8.04 1.80
N PHE A 46 9.70 -7.90 3.10
CA PHE A 46 10.48 -8.53 4.16
C PHE A 46 10.07 -9.99 4.33
N GLY A 47 8.76 -10.24 4.40
CA GLY A 47 8.20 -11.56 4.65
C GLY A 47 6.72 -11.51 5.01
N TYR A 48 6.26 -12.39 5.89
CA TYR A 48 4.85 -12.54 6.22
C TYR A 48 4.62 -12.61 7.73
N VAL A 49 3.43 -12.24 8.18
CA VAL A 49 3.01 -12.39 9.58
C VAL A 49 1.68 -13.13 9.63
N GLU A 50 1.68 -14.23 10.36
CA GLU A 50 0.48 -14.94 10.79
C GLU A 50 0.11 -14.48 12.19
N LEU A 51 -1.16 -14.12 12.40
CA LEU A 51 -1.71 -13.78 13.70
C LEU A 51 -2.93 -14.65 13.97
N ARG A 52 -2.90 -15.39 15.08
CA ARG A 52 -4.03 -16.18 15.57
C ARG A 52 -4.54 -15.64 16.89
N LYS A 53 -5.84 -15.55 17.02
CA LYS A 53 -6.50 -15.36 18.30
C LYS A 53 -6.63 -16.71 18.99
N MET A 54 -6.06 -16.80 20.18
CA MET A 54 -6.10 -18.01 21.01
C MET A 54 -7.32 -17.98 21.93
N GLU A 55 -7.53 -19.06 22.68
CA GLU A 55 -8.47 -19.04 23.79
C GLU A 55 -8.15 -17.91 24.77
N GLN A 56 -9.21 -17.33 25.31
CA GLN A 56 -9.11 -16.19 26.21
C GLN A 56 -8.55 -16.66 27.56
N GLU A 57 -7.41 -16.12 27.99
CA GLU A 57 -6.76 -16.50 29.26
C GLU A 57 -7.58 -16.07 30.49
N SER A 58 -8.20 -14.91 30.42
CA SER A 58 -9.05 -14.38 31.49
C SER A 58 -10.15 -13.51 30.90
N LYS A 59 -11.21 -13.19 31.65
CA LYS A 59 -12.31 -12.31 31.16
C LYS A 59 -11.85 -10.93 30.65
N GLU A 60 -10.63 -10.52 30.94
CA GLU A 60 -10.03 -9.22 30.58
C GLU A 60 -8.73 -9.37 29.78
N THR A 61 -8.28 -10.59 29.47
CA THR A 61 -7.01 -10.84 28.78
C THR A 61 -7.22 -11.74 27.57
N MET A 62 -6.95 -11.19 26.39
CA MET A 62 -6.90 -11.94 25.14
C MET A 62 -5.45 -12.33 24.82
N VAL A 63 -5.25 -13.53 24.31
CA VAL A 63 -3.93 -14.00 23.87
C VAL A 63 -3.93 -14.13 22.35
N PHE A 64 -2.87 -13.61 21.72
CA PHE A 64 -2.64 -13.76 20.29
C PHE A 64 -1.31 -14.46 20.06
N LYS A 65 -1.31 -15.51 19.24
CA LYS A 65 -0.08 -16.13 18.77
C LYS A 65 0.34 -15.47 17.47
N TYR A 66 1.60 -15.07 17.36
CA TYR A 66 2.18 -14.59 16.10
C TYR A 66 3.27 -15.53 15.59
N ILE A 67 3.39 -15.60 14.27
CA ILE A 67 4.51 -16.24 13.57
C ILE A 67 4.98 -15.26 12.50
N VAL A 68 6.25 -14.87 12.59
CA VAL A 68 6.92 -14.04 11.57
C VAL A 68 7.71 -14.95 10.66
N LEU A 69 7.47 -14.83 9.37
CA LEU A 69 8.15 -15.57 8.32
C LEU A 69 9.03 -14.62 7.50
N ASP A 70 10.16 -15.11 7.00
CA ASP A 70 10.93 -14.41 5.97
C ASP A 70 10.23 -14.52 4.60
N LYS A 71 10.76 -13.85 3.57
CA LYS A 71 10.27 -13.94 2.18
C LYS A 71 10.34 -15.34 1.56
N ASN A 72 11.05 -16.27 2.17
CA ASN A 72 11.08 -17.70 1.80
C ASN A 72 10.14 -18.53 2.68
N MET A 73 9.28 -17.91 3.48
CA MET A 73 8.36 -18.59 4.41
C MET A 73 9.04 -19.40 5.52
N ASN A 74 10.33 -19.16 5.79
CA ASN A 74 11.00 -19.73 6.96
C ASN A 74 10.58 -18.95 8.21
N THR A 75 10.27 -19.64 9.31
CA THR A 75 9.99 -18.99 10.58
C THR A 75 11.22 -18.25 11.08
N VAL A 76 11.08 -16.94 11.27
CA VAL A 76 12.10 -16.06 11.85
C VAL A 76 11.92 -16.01 13.37
N CYS A 77 10.69 -15.78 13.82
CA CYS A 77 10.35 -15.82 15.24
C CYS A 77 8.86 -16.12 15.43
N SER A 78 8.49 -16.54 16.64
CA SER A 78 7.10 -16.73 17.03
C SER A 78 6.95 -16.52 18.53
N GLY A 79 5.73 -16.20 18.97
CA GLY A 79 5.46 -15.95 20.38
C GLY A 79 4.00 -15.61 20.62
N ASN A 80 3.72 -15.12 21.82
CA ASN A 80 2.39 -14.71 22.23
C ASN A 80 2.38 -13.23 22.61
N LEU A 81 1.31 -12.53 22.25
CA LEU A 81 0.96 -11.19 22.71
C LEU A 81 -0.22 -11.32 23.66
N LYS A 82 -0.17 -10.58 24.77
CA LYS A 82 -1.29 -10.48 25.71
C LYS A 82 -1.89 -9.10 25.60
N GLU A 83 -3.18 -9.02 25.31
CA GLU A 83 -3.91 -7.77 25.18
C GLU A 83 -5.00 -7.66 26.24
N ASN A 84 -5.03 -6.53 26.95
CA ASN A 84 -6.04 -6.28 27.98
C ASN A 84 -7.28 -5.66 27.33
N ILE A 85 -8.42 -6.30 27.47
CA ILE A 85 -9.68 -5.90 26.83
C ILE A 85 -10.71 -5.40 27.84
N VAL A 86 -11.62 -4.52 27.41
CA VAL A 86 -12.73 -4.07 28.27
C VAL A 86 -13.85 -5.12 28.32
N LYS A 87 -14.03 -5.71 29.51
CA LYS A 87 -15.03 -6.75 29.79
C LYS A 87 -16.48 -6.32 29.50
N ARG A 88 -17.30 -7.29 29.05
CA ARG A 88 -18.75 -7.22 28.76
C ARG A 88 -19.21 -6.42 27.54
N ARG A 89 -18.36 -5.63 26.87
CA ARG A 89 -18.81 -4.74 25.79
C ARG A 89 -17.91 -4.66 24.55
N CYS A 90 -16.74 -5.32 24.58
CA CYS A 90 -15.94 -5.55 23.37
C CYS A 90 -16.65 -6.57 22.47
N GLN A 91 -17.08 -6.13 21.28
CA GLN A 91 -17.71 -6.99 20.28
C GLN A 91 -16.69 -7.62 19.34
N LYS A 92 -15.66 -6.84 18.98
CA LYS A 92 -14.64 -7.23 18.02
C LYS A 92 -13.34 -6.49 18.36
N ILE A 93 -12.21 -7.11 18.05
CA ILE A 93 -10.92 -6.44 18.02
C ILE A 93 -10.48 -6.48 16.56
N ASN A 94 -10.13 -5.31 16.00
CA ASN A 94 -9.48 -5.24 14.71
C ASN A 94 -7.97 -5.05 14.93
N TYR A 95 -7.17 -5.43 13.94
CA TYR A 95 -5.72 -5.45 14.07
C TYR A 95 -5.08 -4.82 12.83
N ASP A 96 -4.04 -4.02 13.05
CA ASP A 96 -3.14 -3.56 11.99
C ASP A 96 -1.70 -3.95 12.34
N ILE A 97 -0.93 -4.34 11.32
CA ILE A 97 0.47 -4.77 11.45
C ILE A 97 1.32 -3.82 10.62
N SER A 98 2.31 -3.19 11.22
CA SER A 98 3.26 -2.31 10.54
C SER A 98 4.69 -2.78 10.80
N TYR A 99 5.48 -2.94 9.74
CA TYR A 99 6.89 -3.28 9.84
C TYR A 99 7.74 -2.03 9.62
N ASN A 100 8.80 -1.88 10.41
CA ASN A 100 9.87 -0.96 10.10
C ASN A 100 11.20 -1.45 10.67
N ASN A 101 12.24 -1.50 9.83
CA ASN A 101 13.64 -1.71 10.24
C ASN A 101 13.84 -2.82 11.30
N GLY A 102 13.35 -4.03 11.02
CA GLY A 102 13.48 -5.19 11.94
C GLY A 102 12.51 -5.19 13.13
N HIS A 103 11.54 -4.29 13.17
CA HIS A 103 10.53 -4.20 14.20
C HIS A 103 9.12 -4.33 13.61
N ILE A 104 8.20 -4.93 14.35
CA ILE A 104 6.78 -5.03 14.00
C ILE A 104 5.96 -4.35 15.09
N MET A 105 5.08 -3.43 14.71
CA MET A 105 4.03 -2.91 15.56
C MET A 105 2.73 -3.67 15.29
N PHE A 106 2.24 -4.38 16.31
CA PHE A 106 0.89 -4.93 16.35
C PHE A 106 -0.03 -3.91 17.01
N SER A 107 -0.99 -3.39 16.26
CA SER A 107 -1.98 -2.43 16.77
C SER A 107 -3.32 -3.12 16.98
N PHE A 108 -3.92 -2.94 18.15
CA PHE A 108 -5.19 -3.55 18.55
C PHE A 108 -6.26 -2.47 18.70
N PHE A 109 -7.41 -2.66 18.03
CA PHE A 109 -8.51 -1.71 17.99
C PHE A 109 -9.80 -2.37 18.50
N GLU A 110 -10.12 -2.16 19.77
CA GLU A 110 -11.34 -2.66 20.40
C GLU A 110 -12.57 -1.91 19.91
N GLN A 111 -13.57 -2.64 19.43
CA GLN A 111 -14.87 -2.11 19.03
C GLN A 111 -15.89 -2.30 20.17
N LEU A 112 -16.48 -1.20 20.63
CA LEU A 112 -17.50 -1.19 21.68
C LEU A 112 -18.88 -0.88 21.08
N GLY A 113 -19.78 -1.87 21.03
CA GLY A 113 -21.12 -1.72 20.45
C GLY A 113 -21.12 -1.45 18.93
N LYS A 114 -22.15 -0.76 18.43
CA LYS A 114 -22.27 -0.38 17.00
C LYS A 114 -21.33 0.76 16.55
N SER A 115 -20.54 1.36 17.45
CA SER A 115 -19.61 2.44 17.11
C SER A 115 -18.21 1.91 16.82
N ASP A 116 -17.50 2.58 15.92
CA ASP A 116 -16.14 2.21 15.51
C ASP A 116 -15.11 2.33 16.65
N ARG A 117 -14.19 1.34 16.68
CA ARG A 117 -12.83 1.32 17.28
C ARG A 117 -12.57 2.28 18.46
N VAL A 118 -13.08 1.98 19.64
CA VAL A 118 -13.15 2.94 20.75
C VAL A 118 -11.90 2.93 21.64
N ARG A 119 -11.13 1.84 21.67
CA ARG A 119 -9.87 1.73 22.44
C ARG A 119 -8.75 1.14 21.59
N CYS A 120 -7.60 1.81 21.57
CA CYS A 120 -6.50 1.51 20.67
C CYS A 120 -5.18 1.37 21.43
N SER A 121 -4.57 0.20 21.36
CA SER A 121 -3.27 -0.13 21.95
C SER A 121 -2.32 -0.67 20.90
N TYR A 122 -1.04 -0.74 21.24
CA TYR A 122 -0.04 -1.34 20.39
C TYR A 122 1.05 -2.06 21.20
N GLN A 123 1.69 -3.03 20.54
CA GLN A 123 2.87 -3.71 21.04
C GLN A 123 3.95 -3.70 19.95
N ILE A 124 5.19 -3.34 20.31
CA ILE A 124 6.33 -3.30 19.37
C ILE A 124 7.25 -4.49 19.63
N LEU A 125 7.35 -5.39 18.65
CA LEU A 125 8.24 -6.54 18.63
C LEU A 125 9.54 -6.19 17.92
N LYS A 126 10.68 -6.51 18.53
CA LYS A 126 11.99 -6.60 17.85
C LYS A 126 12.20 -8.04 17.36
N ILE A 127 12.34 -8.22 16.05
CA ILE A 127 12.28 -9.55 15.42
C ILE A 127 13.47 -10.44 15.78
N ASP A 128 14.69 -9.91 15.72
CA ASP A 128 15.94 -10.68 15.90
C ASP A 128 16.09 -11.29 17.31
N THR A 129 15.62 -10.57 18.34
CA THR A 129 15.66 -11.01 19.75
C THR A 129 14.33 -11.59 20.21
N ASN A 130 13.27 -11.51 19.40
CA ASN A 130 11.92 -11.92 19.75
C ASN A 130 11.39 -11.26 21.04
N THR A 131 11.69 -9.98 21.24
CA THR A 131 11.36 -9.23 22.47
C THR A 131 10.35 -8.13 22.21
N ILE A 132 9.35 -8.01 23.08
CA ILE A 132 8.42 -6.87 23.09
C ILE A 132 9.12 -5.68 23.77
N LEU A 133 9.37 -4.62 23.03
CA LEU A 133 10.05 -3.41 23.50
C LEU A 133 9.08 -2.37 24.07
N ALA A 134 7.85 -2.36 23.59
CA ALA A 134 6.82 -1.41 24.01
C ALA A 134 5.46 -2.08 24.06
N ASN A 135 4.64 -1.69 25.04
CA ASN A 135 3.23 -2.04 25.16
C ASN A 135 2.50 -0.84 25.77
N ALA A 136 1.66 -0.17 24.97
CA ALA A 136 1.03 1.08 25.38
C ALA A 136 -0.31 1.32 24.66
N PHE A 137 -1.03 2.34 25.14
CA PHE A 137 -2.18 2.90 24.43
C PHE A 137 -1.72 4.06 23.55
N PHE A 138 -2.35 4.24 22.39
CA PHE A 138 -2.12 5.44 21.57
C PHE A 138 -2.62 6.72 22.25
N ASP A 139 -3.57 6.61 23.19
CA ASP A 139 -4.11 7.71 23.96
C ASP A 139 -4.32 7.31 25.42
N GLU A 140 -3.63 8.00 26.33
CA GLU A 140 -3.77 7.78 27.78
C GLU A 140 -5.18 8.01 28.30
N PHE A 141 -5.98 8.88 27.66
CA PHE A 141 -7.37 9.09 28.04
C PHE A 141 -8.17 7.78 28.00
N VAL A 142 -7.87 6.92 27.02
CA VAL A 142 -8.55 5.63 26.84
C VAL A 142 -8.17 4.63 27.92
N LYS A 143 -6.94 4.70 28.44
CA LYS A 143 -6.44 3.79 29.49
C LYS A 143 -7.25 3.90 30.79
N THR A 144 -7.64 5.12 31.16
CA THR A 144 -8.28 5.42 32.45
C THR A 144 -9.80 5.56 32.34
N GLN A 145 -10.35 5.64 31.12
CA GLN A 145 -11.77 5.91 30.92
C GLN A 145 -12.62 4.63 30.86
N THR A 146 -13.56 4.51 31.78
CA THR A 146 -14.53 3.40 31.85
C THR A 146 -15.89 3.74 31.20
N SER A 147 -16.18 5.03 30.97
CA SER A 147 -17.43 5.47 30.36
C SER A 147 -17.39 5.36 28.83
N ILE A 148 -18.18 4.44 28.28
CA ILE A 148 -18.35 4.26 26.83
C ILE A 148 -18.78 5.55 26.13
N LYS A 149 -19.73 6.29 26.71
CA LYS A 149 -20.19 7.56 26.12
C LYS A 149 -19.05 8.55 25.98
N LYS A 150 -18.13 8.60 26.96
CA LYS A 150 -16.95 9.47 26.91
C LYS A 150 -15.91 8.95 25.92
N LEU A 151 -15.71 7.64 25.84
CA LEU A 151 -14.78 7.06 24.87
C LEU A 151 -15.26 7.32 23.42
N ILE A 152 -16.55 7.06 23.11
CA ILE A 152 -17.14 7.31 21.79
C ILE A 152 -17.03 8.80 21.42
N LYS A 153 -17.30 9.71 22.37
CA LYS A 153 -17.22 11.16 22.12
C LYS A 153 -15.80 11.64 21.80
N ASN A 154 -14.78 10.94 22.29
CA ASN A 154 -13.37 11.30 22.11
C ASN A 154 -12.63 10.29 21.23
N TYR A 155 -13.35 9.55 20.40
CA TYR A 155 -12.77 8.55 19.51
C TYR A 155 -11.74 9.19 18.56
N LYS A 156 -10.62 8.49 18.42
CA LYS A 156 -9.56 8.82 17.47
C LYS A 156 -9.27 7.61 16.59
N SER A 157 -9.15 7.85 15.28
CA SER A 157 -8.58 6.85 14.37
C SER A 157 -7.07 7.02 14.27
N TYR A 158 -6.36 5.93 13.97
CA TYR A 158 -4.91 5.91 13.83
C TYR A 158 -4.51 5.26 12.51
N GLN A 159 -3.45 5.79 11.89
CA GLN A 159 -2.73 5.12 10.82
C GLN A 159 -1.24 5.15 11.15
N ILE A 160 -0.58 4.02 10.90
CA ILE A 160 0.81 3.79 11.27
C ILE A 160 1.62 3.60 9.99
N THR A 161 2.81 4.18 9.94
CA THR A 161 3.77 3.99 8.86
C THR A 161 5.17 3.93 9.46
N GLY A 162 6.09 3.17 8.86
CA GLY A 162 7.49 3.21 9.27
C GLY A 162 8.09 4.60 9.07
N LEU A 163 9.00 4.99 9.96
CA LEU A 163 9.72 6.26 9.91
C LEU A 163 11.21 6.00 9.91
N GLY A 164 11.80 5.95 8.72
CA GLY A 164 13.24 5.75 8.55
C GLY A 164 13.81 4.63 9.44
N LYS A 165 14.92 4.91 10.12
CA LYS A 165 15.52 4.04 11.14
C LYS A 165 15.11 4.39 12.58
N GLU A 166 14.25 5.39 12.74
CA GLU A 166 13.99 6.02 14.04
C GLU A 166 12.79 5.39 14.76
N GLY A 167 11.78 4.92 14.02
CA GLY A 167 10.61 4.29 14.62
C GLY A 167 9.39 4.28 13.74
N PHE A 168 8.25 4.74 14.25
CA PHE A 168 6.98 4.78 13.54
C PHE A 168 6.40 6.19 13.52
N LEU A 169 5.83 6.56 12.38
CA LEU A 169 5.02 7.77 12.22
C LEU A 169 3.55 7.41 12.42
N ILE A 170 2.87 8.12 13.32
CA ILE A 170 1.48 7.90 13.67
C ILE A 170 0.66 9.11 13.25
N ARG A 171 -0.32 8.88 12.38
CA ARG A 171 -1.40 9.81 12.10
C ARG A 171 -2.52 9.54 13.08
N SER A 172 -2.98 10.57 13.79
CA SER A 172 -4.17 10.51 14.64
C SER A 172 -5.23 11.49 14.16
N GLU A 173 -6.49 11.07 14.10
CA GLU A 173 -7.62 11.89 13.69
C GLU A 173 -8.74 11.84 14.73
N ASN A 174 -9.09 13.00 15.30
CA ASN A 174 -10.26 13.10 16.17
C ASN A 174 -11.53 13.11 15.33
N TYR A 175 -12.36 12.08 15.45
CA TYR A 175 -13.64 12.04 14.76
C TYR A 175 -14.70 12.77 15.59
N ASN A 176 -14.99 14.02 15.24
CA ASN A 176 -16.17 14.73 15.73
C ASN A 176 -17.02 15.13 14.52
N PRO A 177 -18.20 14.54 14.30
CA PRO A 177 -19.04 14.83 13.15
C PRO A 177 -19.51 16.30 13.07
N TRP A 178 -19.43 17.04 14.18
CA TRP A 178 -19.84 18.43 14.28
C TRP A 178 -18.68 19.44 14.13
N HIS A 179 -17.44 18.96 14.05
CA HIS A 179 -16.25 19.81 13.95
C HIS A 179 -15.34 19.37 12.81
N THR A 180 -14.50 20.30 12.35
CA THR A 180 -13.48 19.96 11.37
C THR A 180 -12.50 18.97 12.01
N PRO A 181 -12.31 17.77 11.44
CA PRO A 181 -11.41 16.77 12.01
C PRO A 181 -10.02 17.38 12.14
N LYS A 182 -9.44 17.29 13.33
CA LYS A 182 -8.07 17.70 13.59
C LYS A 182 -7.18 16.48 13.38
N LEU A 183 -6.23 16.64 12.48
CA LEU A 183 -5.25 15.65 12.08
C LEU A 183 -3.92 15.99 12.73
N TYR A 184 -3.33 15.00 13.38
CA TYR A 184 -2.05 15.11 14.07
C TYR A 184 -1.10 14.06 13.53
N TYR A 185 0.17 14.42 13.40
CA TYR A 185 1.26 13.49 13.15
C TYR A 185 2.24 13.56 14.31
N TYR A 186 2.66 12.42 14.81
CA TYR A 186 3.73 12.32 15.77
C TYR A 186 4.57 11.08 15.50
N ALA A 187 5.85 11.16 15.84
CA ALA A 187 6.77 10.05 15.74
C ALA A 187 6.99 9.41 17.11
N ILE A 188 7.08 8.09 17.14
CA ILE A 188 7.56 7.34 18.30
C ILE A 188 8.75 6.48 17.91
N ASN A 189 9.68 6.26 18.84
CA ASN A 189 10.77 5.32 18.63
C ASN A 189 10.33 3.87 18.85
N PHE A 190 11.23 2.90 18.65
CA PHE A 190 10.92 1.48 18.86
C PHE A 190 10.62 1.08 20.31
N LYS A 191 10.89 1.95 21.29
CA LYS A 191 10.52 1.78 22.70
C LYS A 191 9.15 2.42 23.03
N GLY A 192 8.47 3.01 22.05
CA GLY A 192 7.18 3.67 22.22
C GLY A 192 7.27 5.09 22.77
N GLU A 193 8.47 5.68 22.85
CA GLU A 193 8.68 7.03 23.35
C GLU A 193 8.44 8.04 22.23
N LYS A 194 7.66 9.10 22.51
CA LYS A 194 7.38 10.17 21.54
C LYS A 194 8.65 10.96 21.25
N ILE A 195 9.06 10.99 19.98
CA ILE A 195 10.23 11.72 19.50
C ILE A 195 9.86 13.18 19.22
N TRP A 196 8.77 13.38 18.47
CA TRP A 196 8.24 14.70 18.15
C TRP A 196 6.77 14.61 17.80
N GLU A 197 6.09 15.75 17.84
CA GLU A 197 4.70 15.91 17.42
C GLU A 197 4.57 17.19 16.60
N GLN A 198 3.90 17.08 15.45
CA GLN A 198 3.71 18.21 14.56
C GLN A 198 2.65 19.16 15.14
N ALA A 199 3.07 20.38 15.45
CA ALA A 199 2.15 21.43 15.87
C ALA A 199 1.23 21.86 14.71
N TYR A 200 -0.08 21.92 14.98
CA TYR A 200 -1.07 22.31 13.99
C TYR A 200 -0.82 23.76 13.50
N LYS A 201 -0.62 23.94 12.19
CA LYS A 201 -0.51 25.29 11.63
C LYS A 201 -1.91 25.91 11.60
N THR A 202 -2.21 26.74 12.60
CA THR A 202 -3.47 27.49 12.61
C THR A 202 -3.37 28.61 11.58
N PRO A 203 -4.24 28.67 10.57
CA PRO A 203 -4.20 29.78 9.62
C PRO A 203 -4.51 31.10 10.32
N GLU A 204 -3.94 32.20 9.81
CA GLU A 204 -4.11 33.57 10.33
C GLU A 204 -5.57 33.98 10.58
N LYS A 205 -6.52 33.36 9.87
CA LYS A 205 -7.96 33.64 10.00
C LYS A 205 -8.70 32.38 10.45
N LYS A 206 -9.48 32.49 11.54
CA LYS A 206 -10.27 31.41 12.19
C LYS A 206 -11.15 30.57 11.24
N ARG A 207 -11.46 31.05 10.03
CA ARG A 207 -12.30 30.34 9.04
C ARG A 207 -11.55 29.37 8.11
N PHE A 208 -10.22 29.32 8.19
CA PHE A 208 -9.41 28.41 7.40
C PHE A 208 -8.81 27.32 8.28
N TYR A 209 -8.50 26.18 7.66
CA TYR A 209 -7.79 25.08 8.29
C TYR A 209 -6.99 24.29 7.25
N TYR A 210 -6.05 23.47 7.72
CA TYR A 210 -5.30 22.52 6.87
C TYR A 210 -5.74 21.08 7.15
N ARG A 211 -5.83 20.27 6.10
CA ARG A 211 -5.85 18.81 6.21
C ARG A 211 -4.52 18.28 5.72
N TYR A 212 -3.90 17.44 6.54
CA TYR A 212 -2.60 16.86 6.27
C TYR A 212 -2.74 15.39 5.86
N LYS A 213 -2.11 15.02 4.75
CA LYS A 213 -1.98 13.63 4.29
C LYS A 213 -0.50 13.31 4.14
N LEU A 214 -0.02 12.22 4.72
CA LEU A 214 1.31 11.70 4.45
C LEU A 214 1.42 11.35 2.98
N ILE A 215 2.47 11.87 2.34
CA ILE A 215 2.76 11.65 0.94
C ILE A 215 3.86 10.63 0.80
N ASP A 216 5.00 10.89 1.45
CA ASP A 216 6.14 9.99 1.49
C ASP A 216 7.05 10.36 2.67
N ASN A 217 7.94 9.45 3.07
CA ASN A 217 8.97 9.72 4.07
C ASN A 217 10.24 8.89 3.84
N ASP A 218 11.36 9.40 4.34
CA ASP A 218 12.62 8.67 4.44
C ASP A 218 13.36 9.00 5.76
N ASN A 219 14.64 8.67 5.85
CA ASN A 219 15.46 8.92 7.04
C ASN A 219 15.73 10.42 7.33
N LYS A 220 15.49 11.31 6.37
CA LYS A 220 15.76 12.75 6.45
C LYS A 220 14.48 13.57 6.46
N TYR A 221 13.47 13.17 5.69
CA TYR A 221 12.30 13.97 5.40
C TYR A 221 11.00 13.22 5.70
N VAL A 222 10.04 13.94 6.29
CA VAL A 222 8.62 13.58 6.26
C VAL A 222 7.90 14.62 5.42
N VAL A 223 7.19 14.18 4.38
CA VAL A 223 6.49 15.10 3.47
C VAL A 223 4.99 14.89 3.56
N LEU A 224 4.28 15.95 3.94
CA LEU A 224 2.83 15.96 4.06
C LEU A 224 2.21 16.89 3.01
N LEU A 225 1.13 16.44 2.36
CA LEU A 225 0.25 17.32 1.59
C LEU A 225 -0.64 18.08 2.56
N ALA A 226 -0.48 19.40 2.61
CA ALA A 226 -1.25 20.32 3.42
C ALA A 226 -2.29 21.05 2.55
N ALA A 227 -3.48 20.44 2.44
CA ALA A 227 -4.62 21.00 1.73
C ALA A 227 -5.31 22.07 2.57
N LYS A 228 -5.34 23.32 2.08
CA LYS A 228 -5.96 24.47 2.73
C LYS A 228 -7.44 24.54 2.38
N TYR A 229 -8.29 24.67 3.39
CA TYR A 229 -9.73 24.77 3.23
C TYR A 229 -10.28 26.07 3.82
N ARG A 230 -11.39 26.55 3.25
CA ARG A 230 -12.30 27.53 3.86
C ARG A 230 -13.68 26.88 3.95
N ARG A 231 -14.14 26.57 5.17
CA ARG A 231 -15.31 25.68 5.38
C ARG A 231 -15.09 24.34 4.64
N LYS A 232 -15.96 23.96 3.70
CA LYS A 232 -15.83 22.72 2.90
C LYS A 232 -15.06 22.91 1.60
N ASN A 233 -14.69 24.15 1.23
CA ASN A 233 -14.10 24.43 -0.08
C ASN A 233 -12.58 24.43 0.01
N LYS A 234 -11.93 23.58 -0.80
CA LYS A 234 -10.47 23.61 -0.99
C LYS A 234 -10.06 24.97 -1.58
N LYS A 235 -8.84 25.40 -1.25
CA LYS A 235 -8.29 26.72 -1.63
C LYS A 235 -6.91 26.60 -2.24
N SER A 236 -6.06 25.76 -1.67
CA SER A 236 -4.76 25.45 -2.22
C SER A 236 -4.25 24.13 -1.66
N ASP A 237 -3.31 23.54 -2.36
CA ASP A 237 -2.52 22.42 -1.87
C ASP A 237 -1.09 22.90 -1.67
N ASN A 238 -0.44 22.41 -0.63
CA ASN A 238 0.94 22.78 -0.28
C ASN A 238 1.67 21.51 0.16
N LEU A 239 3.00 21.50 0.04
CA LEU A 239 3.85 20.52 0.70
C LEU A 239 4.34 21.11 2.02
N LEU A 240 4.15 20.38 3.10
CA LEU A 240 4.84 20.60 4.36
C LEU A 240 5.99 19.60 4.43
N ILE A 241 7.22 20.12 4.42
CA ILE A 241 8.45 19.31 4.48
C ILE A 241 8.99 19.43 5.90
N LEU A 242 9.13 18.31 6.58
CA LEU A 242 9.63 18.22 7.95
C LEU A 242 10.93 17.44 7.99
N ASP A 243 11.83 17.82 8.89
CA ASP A 243 12.95 16.96 9.29
C ASP A 243 12.41 15.71 10.00
N ALA A 244 12.78 14.52 9.53
CA ALA A 244 12.23 13.26 10.02
C ALA A 244 12.60 12.95 11.48
N LYS A 245 13.74 13.48 11.96
CA LYS A 245 14.24 13.22 13.30
C LYS A 245 13.63 14.13 14.36
N THR A 246 13.35 15.37 13.99
CA THR A 246 12.94 16.43 14.93
C THR A 246 11.50 16.90 14.71
N GLY A 247 10.90 16.60 13.56
CA GLY A 247 9.59 17.10 13.15
C GLY A 247 9.59 18.60 12.84
N THR A 248 10.75 19.25 12.79
CA THR A 248 10.86 20.69 12.52
C THR A 248 10.54 21.00 11.06
N GLN A 249 9.84 22.10 10.81
CA GLN A 249 9.48 22.50 9.45
C GLN A 249 10.74 22.99 8.72
N ILE A 250 11.10 22.30 7.64
CA ILE A 250 12.15 22.72 6.71
C ILE A 250 11.55 23.73 5.72
N ALA A 251 10.44 23.37 5.08
CA ALA A 251 9.81 24.21 4.07
C ALA A 251 8.29 24.02 3.98
N PHE A 252 7.62 25.02 3.40
CA PHE A 252 6.19 25.00 3.13
C PHE A 252 5.92 25.47 1.69
N THR A 253 5.87 24.55 0.74
CA THR A 253 5.84 24.83 -0.71
C THR A 253 4.42 24.90 -1.23
N ASN A 254 4.01 26.00 -1.87
CA ASN A 254 2.70 26.10 -2.51
C ASN A 254 2.70 25.33 -3.85
N LEU A 255 1.75 24.41 -4.05
CA LEU A 255 1.63 23.61 -5.27
C LEU A 255 0.70 24.23 -6.33
N TYR A 256 0.18 25.43 -6.08
CA TYR A 256 -0.72 26.11 -6.99
C TYR A 256 -0.16 26.23 -8.41
N ASN A 257 -1.02 25.95 -9.39
CA ASN A 257 -0.74 26.20 -10.81
C ASN A 257 -1.74 27.24 -11.35
N LYS A 258 -1.21 28.24 -12.08
CA LYS A 258 -2.04 29.32 -12.63
C LYS A 258 -2.94 28.83 -13.77
N LYS A 259 -2.46 27.89 -14.59
CA LYS A 259 -3.09 27.44 -15.84
C LYS A 259 -3.99 26.22 -15.66
N TYR A 260 -3.62 25.29 -14.78
CA TYR A 260 -4.26 23.98 -14.68
C TYR A 260 -4.66 23.62 -13.25
N SER A 261 -5.63 22.71 -13.13
CA SER A 261 -5.88 21.93 -11.92
C SER A 261 -5.09 20.62 -11.99
N LEU A 262 -4.53 20.17 -10.86
CA LEU A 262 -3.57 19.05 -10.82
C LEU A 262 -4.04 17.93 -9.86
N THR A 263 -3.83 16.67 -10.24
CA THR A 263 -3.90 15.51 -9.33
C THR A 263 -2.51 15.11 -8.82
N TYR A 264 -2.46 14.25 -7.81
CA TYR A 264 -1.22 13.80 -7.18
C TYR A 264 -1.21 12.26 -7.12
N GLU A 265 -0.84 11.62 -8.23
CA GLU A 265 -1.07 10.18 -8.44
C GLU A 265 0.13 9.32 -8.06
N ASN A 266 1.34 9.78 -8.36
CA ASN A 266 2.57 9.20 -7.83
C ASN A 266 3.44 10.29 -7.23
N ILE A 267 3.89 10.07 -6.00
CA ILE A 267 4.83 10.97 -5.35
C ILE A 267 5.92 10.13 -4.69
N LYS A 268 7.18 10.47 -4.96
CA LYS A 268 8.32 9.73 -4.42
C LYS A 268 9.48 10.64 -4.05
N ILE A 269 10.09 10.41 -2.89
CA ILE A 269 11.34 11.01 -2.47
C ILE A 269 12.51 10.24 -3.11
N LYS A 270 13.44 10.98 -3.71
CA LYS A 270 14.71 10.45 -4.22
C LYS A 270 15.73 11.57 -4.30
N ASP A 271 16.95 11.32 -3.80
CA ASP A 271 18.10 12.23 -3.88
C ASP A 271 17.81 13.67 -3.39
N ASP A 272 17.25 13.79 -2.18
CA ASP A 272 16.82 15.05 -1.55
C ASP A 272 15.81 15.87 -2.42
N LYS A 273 15.09 15.20 -3.32
CA LYS A 273 14.01 15.76 -4.14
C LYS A 273 12.75 14.96 -3.95
N ILE A 274 11.61 15.59 -4.19
CA ILE A 274 10.33 14.91 -4.33
C ILE A 274 9.82 15.08 -5.75
N TYR A 275 9.53 13.95 -6.38
CA TYR A 275 8.98 13.83 -7.72
C TYR A 275 7.48 13.63 -7.60
N ILE A 276 6.70 14.55 -8.16
CA ILE A 276 5.23 14.50 -8.17
C ILE A 276 4.79 14.30 -9.61
N VAL A 277 4.05 13.24 -9.87
CA VAL A 277 3.44 12.94 -11.16
C VAL A 277 1.93 12.79 -10.97
N GLY A 278 1.18 13.34 -11.91
CA GLY A 278 -0.27 13.18 -11.96
C GLY A 278 -0.85 13.68 -13.27
N ARG A 279 -2.17 13.78 -13.32
CA ARG A 279 -2.92 14.36 -14.44
C ARG A 279 -3.15 15.84 -14.23
N PHE A 280 -3.27 16.57 -15.34
CA PHE A 280 -3.67 17.97 -15.32
C PHE A 280 -4.95 18.19 -16.12
N PHE A 281 -5.73 19.18 -15.70
CA PHE A 281 -7.07 19.47 -16.20
C PHE A 281 -7.19 20.96 -16.49
N LYS A 282 -8.15 21.32 -17.35
CA LYS A 282 -8.55 22.72 -17.51
C LYS A 282 -8.97 23.27 -16.14
N LYS A 283 -8.60 24.51 -15.87
CA LYS A 283 -8.95 25.16 -14.61
C LYS A 283 -10.45 25.47 -14.59
N GLU A 284 -11.18 24.81 -13.70
CA GLU A 284 -12.58 25.12 -13.44
C GLU A 284 -12.74 26.02 -12.21
N ALA A 285 -13.80 26.86 -12.20
CA ALA A 285 -14.06 27.80 -11.12
C ALA A 285 -14.44 27.10 -9.79
N HIS A 286 -14.78 25.82 -9.86
CA HIS A 286 -15.07 24.94 -8.73
C HIS A 286 -14.18 23.70 -8.89
N ASP A 287 -13.38 23.37 -7.89
CA ASP A 287 -12.35 22.29 -7.86
C ASP A 287 -12.92 20.86 -8.02
N LEU A 288 -13.99 20.66 -8.80
CA LEU A 288 -14.46 19.35 -9.23
C LEU A 288 -13.59 18.93 -10.40
N LEU A 289 -12.57 18.12 -10.11
CA LEU A 289 -11.90 17.37 -11.15
C LEU A 289 -12.96 16.46 -11.78
N ILE A 290 -13.43 16.81 -12.97
CA ILE A 290 -14.27 15.90 -13.76
C ILE A 290 -13.32 14.78 -14.17
N ASP A 291 -13.42 13.63 -13.49
CA ASP A 291 -12.50 12.49 -13.64
C ASP A 291 -12.30 12.08 -15.12
N ASN A 292 -13.26 12.45 -15.98
CA ASN A 292 -13.35 12.09 -17.40
C ASN A 292 -12.77 13.12 -18.39
N GLU A 293 -12.03 14.16 -17.99
CA GLU A 293 -11.52 15.15 -18.97
C GLU A 293 -10.09 15.66 -18.67
N SER A 294 -9.20 14.79 -18.23
CA SER A 294 -7.78 15.15 -18.14
C SER A 294 -7.21 15.54 -19.51
N LEU A 295 -6.20 16.41 -19.52
CA LEU A 295 -5.54 16.89 -20.75
C LEU A 295 -4.23 16.14 -21.03
N GLY A 296 -3.71 15.42 -20.03
CA GLY A 296 -2.47 14.66 -20.10
C GLY A 296 -1.86 14.46 -18.71
N LEU A 297 -0.54 14.23 -18.69
CA LEU A 297 0.26 14.05 -17.48
C LEU A 297 1.15 15.26 -17.20
N TYR A 298 1.52 15.47 -15.94
CA TYR A 298 2.53 16.45 -15.55
C TYR A 298 3.54 15.83 -14.58
N GLN A 299 4.73 16.41 -14.55
CA GLN A 299 5.77 16.13 -13.57
C GLN A 299 6.21 17.43 -12.91
N ARG A 300 6.21 17.44 -11.58
CA ARG A 300 6.82 18.49 -10.79
C ARG A 300 7.91 17.93 -9.90
N ILE A 301 9.04 18.62 -9.85
CA ILE A 301 10.18 18.26 -8.98
C ILE A 301 10.40 19.40 -7.99
N VAL A 302 10.44 19.07 -6.70
CA VAL A 302 10.69 20.02 -5.61
C VAL A 302 11.95 19.61 -4.86
N ASN A 303 12.84 20.58 -4.58
CA ASN A 303 13.99 20.40 -3.72
C ASN A 303 13.53 20.30 -2.26
N LEU A 304 13.87 19.22 -1.55
CA LEU A 304 13.45 19.04 -0.17
C LEU A 304 14.27 19.85 0.83
N LYS A 305 15.42 20.38 0.43
CA LYS A 305 16.28 21.19 1.32
C LYS A 305 15.71 22.58 1.60
N ASP A 306 15.02 23.16 0.64
CA ASP A 306 14.51 24.54 0.71
C ASP A 306 13.05 24.69 0.22
N GLY A 307 12.46 23.64 -0.35
CA GLY A 307 11.12 23.64 -0.90
C GLY A 307 10.98 24.30 -2.27
N SER A 308 12.07 24.66 -2.94
CA SER A 308 12.05 25.28 -4.27
C SER A 308 11.56 24.31 -5.36
N ILE A 309 10.76 24.82 -6.31
CA ILE A 309 10.33 24.04 -7.48
C ILE A 309 11.46 24.07 -8.51
N ILE A 310 12.03 22.91 -8.82
CA ILE A 310 13.15 22.73 -9.77
C ILE A 310 12.63 22.61 -11.21
N SER A 311 11.53 21.89 -11.40
CA SER A 311 10.98 21.57 -12.73
C SER A 311 9.47 21.39 -12.68
N ASP A 312 8.78 21.81 -13.74
CA ASP A 312 7.34 21.63 -13.96
C ASP A 312 7.09 21.35 -15.46
N LYS A 313 6.86 20.08 -15.82
CA LYS A 313 6.72 19.61 -17.21
C LYS A 313 5.32 19.07 -17.45
N PHE A 314 4.80 19.27 -18.66
CA PHE A 314 3.46 18.84 -19.08
C PHE A 314 3.55 18.02 -20.37
N LEU A 315 2.86 16.88 -20.38
CA LEU A 315 2.76 15.94 -21.48
C LEU A 315 1.29 15.79 -21.87
N ASP A 316 0.86 16.56 -22.87
CA ASP A 316 -0.48 16.51 -23.45
C ASP A 316 -0.75 15.16 -24.15
N TYR A 317 -2.03 14.73 -24.20
CA TYR A 317 -2.40 13.45 -24.82
C TYR A 317 -2.15 13.37 -26.34
N ASP A 318 -2.02 14.50 -27.04
CA ASP A 318 -1.67 14.50 -28.47
C ASP A 318 -0.25 13.99 -28.73
N LYS A 319 0.60 13.90 -27.70
CA LYS A 319 1.94 13.31 -27.76
C LYS A 319 1.97 11.80 -27.52
N PHE A 320 0.82 11.17 -27.25
CA PHE A 320 0.69 9.73 -27.02
C PHE A 320 0.60 8.98 -28.36
N ASN A 321 1.65 9.13 -29.17
CA ASN A 321 1.73 8.55 -30.51
C ASN A 321 1.55 7.01 -30.43
N GLY A 322 0.68 6.46 -31.27
CA GLY A 322 0.36 5.03 -31.28
C GLY A 322 -0.92 4.64 -30.52
N LEU A 323 -1.63 5.62 -29.94
CA LEU A 323 -2.94 5.43 -29.33
C LEU A 323 -3.94 6.41 -29.94
N ASP A 324 -5.09 5.94 -30.41
CA ASP A 324 -6.18 6.81 -30.91
C ASP A 324 -6.91 7.44 -29.71
N ILE A 325 -6.28 8.47 -29.14
CA ILE A 325 -6.72 9.18 -27.95
C ILE A 325 -7.08 10.63 -28.26
N THR A 326 -8.22 11.07 -27.74
CA THR A 326 -8.66 12.46 -27.82
C THR A 326 -7.84 13.36 -26.89
N LYS A 327 -7.87 14.68 -27.13
CA LYS A 327 -7.24 15.68 -26.25
C LYS A 327 -7.77 15.69 -24.81
N LYS A 328 -8.86 14.98 -24.53
CA LYS A 328 -9.48 14.84 -23.20
C LYS A 328 -9.25 13.45 -22.57
N GLY A 329 -8.38 12.63 -23.17
CA GLY A 329 -8.01 11.33 -22.62
C GLY A 329 -8.97 10.18 -22.92
N LYS A 330 -9.95 10.37 -23.82
CA LYS A 330 -10.81 9.28 -24.29
C LYS A 330 -10.13 8.52 -25.43
N VAL A 331 -9.94 7.22 -25.26
CA VAL A 331 -9.45 6.31 -26.32
C VAL A 331 -10.64 5.88 -27.19
N ARG A 332 -10.50 5.96 -28.51
CA ARG A 332 -11.58 5.62 -29.46
C ARG A 332 -11.89 4.12 -29.40
N GLY A 333 -13.18 3.78 -29.34
CA GLY A 333 -13.64 2.39 -29.18
C GLY A 333 -13.70 1.91 -27.73
N ASP A 334 -13.01 2.60 -26.82
CA ASP A 334 -12.94 2.28 -25.39
C ASP A 334 -13.61 3.38 -24.54
N GLY A 335 -12.86 3.97 -23.60
CA GLY A 335 -13.30 4.92 -22.59
C GLY A 335 -12.19 5.90 -22.22
N TYR A 336 -12.33 6.55 -21.07
CA TYR A 336 -11.35 7.49 -20.56
C TYR A 336 -10.17 6.77 -19.93
N LEU A 337 -8.95 7.22 -20.22
CA LEU A 337 -7.74 6.66 -19.66
C LEU A 337 -7.58 7.07 -18.20
N ASN A 338 -7.42 6.07 -17.32
CA ASN A 338 -7.04 6.24 -15.94
C ASN A 338 -5.70 5.54 -15.68
N PHE A 339 -4.73 6.23 -15.09
CA PHE A 339 -3.45 5.63 -14.73
C PHE A 339 -3.59 4.92 -13.38
N THR A 340 -3.59 3.59 -13.40
CA THR A 340 -3.73 2.75 -12.19
C THR A 340 -2.42 2.63 -11.44
N LYS A 341 -1.29 2.74 -12.15
CA LYS A 341 0.04 2.75 -11.56
C LYS A 341 0.96 3.67 -12.36
N ILE A 342 1.71 4.50 -11.64
CA ILE A 342 2.80 5.32 -12.18
C ILE A 342 4.01 4.99 -11.31
N GLU A 343 5.12 4.61 -11.93
CA GLU A 343 6.34 4.18 -11.24
C GLU A 343 7.55 4.89 -11.86
N MET A 344 8.43 5.44 -11.03
CA MET A 344 9.70 5.99 -11.46
C MET A 344 10.76 4.88 -11.49
N ASN A 345 11.44 4.72 -12.63
CA ASN A 345 12.53 3.78 -12.82
C ASN A 345 13.84 4.32 -12.19
N PRO A 346 14.83 3.46 -11.94
CA PRO A 346 16.12 3.87 -11.36
C PRO A 346 16.85 4.97 -12.14
N ASP A 347 16.72 4.99 -13.47
CA ASP A 347 17.31 5.99 -14.37
C ASP A 347 16.53 7.32 -14.42
N GLY A 348 15.40 7.43 -13.72
CA GLY A 348 14.53 8.61 -13.71
C GLY A 348 13.48 8.65 -14.82
N SER A 349 13.43 7.64 -15.69
CA SER A 349 12.29 7.41 -16.59
C SER A 349 11.06 6.92 -15.82
N TYR A 350 9.90 6.83 -16.46
CA TYR A 350 8.68 6.33 -15.84
C TYR A 350 8.06 5.19 -16.64
N PHE A 351 7.56 4.21 -15.91
CA PHE A 351 6.62 3.22 -16.42
C PHE A 351 5.23 3.50 -15.86
N LEU A 352 4.23 3.51 -16.73
CA LEU A 352 2.84 3.70 -16.33
C LEU A 352 2.00 2.53 -16.81
N LEU A 353 1.07 2.12 -15.97
CA LEU A 353 -0.02 1.22 -16.31
C LEU A 353 -1.32 2.03 -16.31
N GLY A 354 -2.07 1.96 -17.40
CA GLY A 354 -3.34 2.65 -17.54
C GLY A 354 -4.44 1.72 -18.00
N GLU A 355 -5.64 1.98 -17.52
CA GLU A 355 -6.85 1.27 -17.93
C GLU A 355 -7.87 2.27 -18.46
N THR A 356 -8.57 1.91 -19.53
CA THR A 356 -9.69 2.71 -20.02
C THR A 356 -10.97 2.33 -19.28
N TYR A 357 -11.77 3.32 -18.90
CA TYR A 357 -13.03 3.10 -18.20
C TYR A 357 -14.18 3.94 -18.76
N GLY A 358 -15.40 3.47 -18.52
CA GLY A 358 -16.64 4.15 -18.89
C GLY A 358 -17.66 4.07 -17.76
N SER A 359 -18.49 5.11 -17.65
CA SER A 359 -19.58 5.17 -16.68
C SER A 359 -20.85 4.56 -17.28
N TYR A 360 -21.46 3.60 -16.58
CA TYR A 360 -22.82 3.14 -16.83
C TYR A 360 -23.64 3.25 -15.53
N THR A 361 -24.96 3.06 -15.62
CA THR A 361 -25.91 3.18 -14.50
C THR A 361 -25.57 2.33 -13.27
N LEU A 362 -24.78 1.25 -13.42
CA LEU A 362 -24.42 0.31 -12.34
C LEU A 362 -22.96 0.42 -11.86
N GLY A 363 -22.17 1.38 -12.38
CA GLY A 363 -20.78 1.61 -11.96
C GLY A 363 -19.81 1.85 -13.11
N PHE A 364 -18.51 1.83 -12.78
CA PHE A 364 -17.42 1.97 -13.75
C PHE A 364 -17.01 0.62 -14.33
N TYR A 365 -17.02 0.54 -15.65
CA TYR A 365 -16.57 -0.63 -16.40
C TYR A 365 -15.22 -0.31 -17.03
N TYR A 366 -14.30 -1.26 -16.93
CA TYR A 366 -12.94 -1.15 -17.44
C TYR A 366 -12.78 -2.04 -18.67
N TYR A 367 -12.09 -1.56 -19.71
CA TYR A 367 -12.03 -2.21 -21.02
C TYR A 367 -10.62 -2.60 -21.43
N GLY A 368 -9.80 -1.61 -21.77
CA GLY A 368 -8.46 -1.79 -22.31
C GLY A 368 -7.40 -1.57 -21.24
N LEU A 369 -6.28 -2.27 -21.41
CA LEU A 369 -5.08 -2.13 -20.60
C LEU A 369 -3.92 -1.65 -21.48
N TYR A 370 -3.18 -0.68 -20.97
CA TYR A 370 -2.10 -0.01 -21.69
C TYR A 370 -0.89 0.17 -20.78
N SER A 371 0.31 0.06 -21.33
CA SER A 371 1.52 0.52 -20.66
C SER A 371 2.22 1.62 -21.45
N PHE A 372 2.86 2.54 -20.71
CA PHE A 372 3.48 3.73 -21.27
C PHE A 372 4.89 3.87 -20.69
N ASN A 373 5.88 4.03 -21.57
CA ASN A 373 7.27 4.32 -21.21
C ASN A 373 7.58 5.80 -21.47
N ILE A 374 7.79 6.57 -20.42
CA ILE A 374 8.16 8.00 -20.50
C ILE A 374 9.63 8.14 -20.15
N ASN A 375 10.42 8.87 -20.94
CA ASN A 375 11.84 9.06 -20.65
C ASN A 375 12.11 10.00 -19.46
N LYS A 376 13.38 10.10 -19.05
CA LYS A 376 13.83 10.99 -17.96
C LYS A 376 13.51 12.47 -18.19
N ASP A 377 13.32 12.88 -19.45
CA ASP A 377 12.96 14.23 -19.83
C ASP A 377 11.45 14.48 -19.83
N PHE A 378 10.68 13.48 -19.41
CA PHE A 378 9.22 13.48 -19.34
C PHE A 378 8.51 13.52 -20.71
N ASN A 379 9.12 12.88 -21.71
CA ASN A 379 8.55 12.70 -23.05
C ASN A 379 8.13 11.25 -23.29
N MET A 380 7.06 11.06 -24.05
CA MET A 380 6.54 9.73 -24.43
C MET A 380 7.53 9.00 -25.34
N GLU A 381 7.95 7.77 -24.99
CA GLU A 381 8.79 6.92 -25.84
C GLU A 381 7.98 5.82 -26.53
N LYS A 382 7.17 5.07 -25.76
CA LYS A 382 6.49 3.88 -26.28
C LYS A 382 5.18 3.59 -25.54
N ILE A 383 4.22 3.07 -26.29
CA ILE A 383 2.92 2.60 -25.78
C ILE A 383 2.77 1.13 -26.18
N TYR A 384 2.29 0.31 -25.25
CA TYR A 384 1.89 -1.06 -25.51
C TYR A 384 0.41 -1.22 -25.15
N THR A 385 -0.34 -1.88 -26.02
CA THR A 385 -1.74 -2.23 -25.82
C THR A 385 -1.84 -3.72 -25.51
N PHE A 386 -2.68 -4.08 -24.55
CA PHE A 386 -2.94 -5.45 -24.18
C PHE A 386 -4.42 -5.78 -24.40
N ASP A 387 -4.68 -6.93 -25.03
CA ASP A 387 -6.04 -7.41 -25.21
C ASP A 387 -6.58 -7.91 -23.88
N THR A 388 -7.66 -7.26 -23.41
CA THR A 388 -8.30 -7.57 -22.14
C THR A 388 -9.81 -7.52 -22.27
N LYS A 389 -10.50 -8.33 -21.45
CA LYS A 389 -11.97 -8.37 -21.45
C LYS A 389 -12.56 -7.28 -20.58
N ARG A 390 -13.84 -6.96 -20.74
CA ARG A 390 -14.52 -6.01 -19.86
C ARG A 390 -14.60 -6.54 -18.41
N SER A 391 -14.25 -5.69 -17.43
CA SER A 391 -14.42 -5.96 -15.99
C SER A 391 -15.19 -4.85 -15.26
N ILE A 392 -15.75 -5.20 -14.11
CA ILE A 392 -16.26 -4.23 -13.13
C ILE A 392 -15.12 -3.96 -12.16
N GLY A 393 -14.68 -2.70 -12.06
CA GLY A 393 -13.49 -2.33 -11.30
C GLY A 393 -12.18 -2.57 -12.06
N THR A 394 -11.10 -2.02 -11.48
CA THR A 394 -9.73 -2.11 -12.00
C THR A 394 -9.25 -3.56 -12.06
N LYS A 395 -8.44 -3.89 -13.06
CA LYS A 395 -7.83 -5.23 -13.22
C LYS A 395 -6.54 -5.34 -12.42
N TYR A 396 -5.81 -4.23 -12.28
CA TYR A 396 -4.56 -4.17 -11.53
C TYR A 396 -4.73 -4.59 -10.06
N VAL A 397 -3.82 -5.45 -9.59
CA VAL A 397 -3.80 -5.93 -8.21
C VAL A 397 -2.63 -5.31 -7.45
N PHE A 398 -1.40 -5.60 -7.87
CA PHE A 398 -0.18 -5.04 -7.28
C PHE A 398 1.01 -5.17 -8.25
N SER A 399 2.16 -4.64 -7.85
CA SER A 399 3.43 -4.80 -8.56
C SER A 399 4.55 -5.11 -7.58
N GLN A 400 5.62 -5.73 -8.07
CA GLN A 400 6.82 -5.99 -7.26
C GLN A 400 8.07 -5.90 -8.13
N THR A 401 9.22 -5.77 -7.48
CA THR A 401 10.53 -5.70 -8.15
C THR A 401 10.98 -7.08 -8.65
N LEU A 402 11.52 -7.14 -9.87
CA LEU A 402 12.12 -8.34 -10.44
C LEU A 402 13.46 -8.67 -9.75
N LEU A 403 13.95 -9.89 -9.99
CA LEU A 403 15.23 -10.35 -9.44
C LEU A 403 16.36 -9.39 -9.83
N ASN A 404 17.28 -9.15 -8.90
CA ASN A 404 18.43 -8.24 -9.06
C ASN A 404 18.03 -6.79 -9.40
N LYS A 405 16.78 -6.38 -9.11
CA LYS A 405 16.27 -5.04 -9.46
C LYS A 405 16.34 -4.73 -10.97
N SER A 406 16.29 -5.77 -11.80
CA SER A 406 16.36 -5.68 -13.27
C SER A 406 15.11 -5.05 -13.90
N GLY A 407 14.01 -4.95 -13.15
CA GLY A 407 12.75 -4.44 -13.64
C GLY A 407 11.63 -4.57 -12.61
N LYS A 408 10.39 -4.50 -13.08
CA LYS A 408 9.16 -4.65 -12.30
C LYS A 408 8.25 -5.66 -12.97
N VAL A 409 7.40 -6.27 -12.17
CA VAL A 409 6.29 -7.10 -12.64
C VAL A 409 4.99 -6.55 -12.09
N TYR A 410 3.96 -6.53 -12.92
CA TYR A 410 2.63 -6.02 -12.62
C TYR A 410 1.61 -7.14 -12.77
N PHE A 411 0.79 -7.35 -11.75
CA PHE A 411 -0.21 -8.41 -11.70
C PHE A 411 -1.59 -7.81 -11.90
N PHE A 412 -2.37 -8.42 -12.79
CA PHE A 412 -3.75 -8.03 -13.03
C PHE A 412 -4.63 -9.26 -13.29
N PHE A 413 -5.89 -9.19 -12.86
CA PHE A 413 -6.86 -10.24 -13.11
C PHE A 413 -7.68 -9.94 -14.36
N ASP A 414 -7.83 -10.96 -15.20
CA ASP A 414 -8.77 -10.91 -16.31
C ASP A 414 -9.52 -12.24 -16.46
N LYS A 415 -10.38 -12.33 -17.46
CA LYS A 415 -11.09 -13.57 -17.81
C LYS A 415 -10.47 -14.20 -19.06
N ASN A 416 -10.22 -15.52 -19.00
CA ASN A 416 -9.81 -16.29 -20.17
C ASN A 416 -10.98 -16.46 -21.17
N GLU A 417 -10.76 -17.14 -22.29
CA GLU A 417 -11.78 -17.45 -23.31
C GLU A 417 -13.05 -18.09 -22.76
N GLU A 418 -12.90 -19.00 -21.79
CA GLU A 418 -13.96 -19.72 -21.09
C GLU A 418 -14.67 -18.88 -20.01
N LYS A 419 -14.26 -17.62 -19.83
CA LYS A 419 -14.75 -16.67 -18.80
C LYS A 419 -14.33 -17.00 -17.37
N GLU A 420 -13.34 -17.87 -17.20
CA GLU A 420 -12.73 -18.21 -15.91
C GLU A 420 -11.66 -17.18 -15.51
N PRO A 421 -11.42 -16.96 -14.20
CA PRO A 421 -10.36 -16.06 -13.73
C PRO A 421 -8.96 -16.48 -14.19
N GLU A 422 -8.20 -15.53 -14.71
CA GLU A 422 -6.82 -15.71 -15.17
C GLU A 422 -5.93 -14.60 -14.57
N LEU A 423 -4.83 -15.01 -13.95
CA LEU A 423 -3.80 -14.08 -13.50
C LEU A 423 -2.89 -13.75 -14.67
N ASN A 424 -2.83 -12.47 -15.01
CA ASN A 424 -1.95 -11.95 -16.04
C ASN A 424 -0.79 -11.18 -15.40
N ILE A 425 0.40 -11.37 -15.97
CA ILE A 425 1.67 -10.98 -15.40
C ILE A 425 2.44 -10.18 -16.45
N LEU A 426 2.46 -8.87 -16.30
CA LEU A 426 3.21 -7.98 -17.18
C LEU A 426 4.62 -7.77 -16.61
N ASN A 427 5.62 -8.35 -17.29
CA ASN A 427 7.03 -8.16 -16.98
C ASN A 427 7.56 -6.93 -17.74
N PHE A 428 8.16 -5.99 -17.01
CA PHE A 428 8.84 -4.81 -17.56
C PHE A 428 10.31 -4.81 -17.13
N ASN A 429 11.22 -4.92 -18.09
CA ASN A 429 12.67 -4.91 -17.83
C ASN A 429 13.26 -3.52 -18.12
N TYR A 430 14.06 -2.99 -17.19
CA TYR A 430 14.61 -1.64 -17.28
C TYR A 430 15.66 -1.48 -18.38
N ALA A 431 16.40 -2.54 -18.72
CA ALA A 431 17.49 -2.46 -19.69
C ALA A 431 16.99 -2.39 -21.13
N ASN A 432 16.02 -3.23 -21.51
CA ASN A 432 15.47 -3.26 -22.86
C ASN A 432 14.16 -2.46 -23.00
N LYS A 433 13.54 -2.03 -21.89
CA LYS A 433 12.25 -1.33 -21.84
C LYS A 433 11.12 -2.11 -22.52
N GLU A 434 11.20 -3.44 -22.54
CA GLU A 434 10.19 -4.31 -23.14
C GLU A 434 9.16 -4.80 -22.12
N SER A 435 7.95 -5.02 -22.63
CA SER A 435 6.76 -5.45 -21.90
C SER A 435 6.30 -6.80 -22.44
N VAL A 436 6.26 -7.85 -21.61
CA VAL A 436 5.77 -9.19 -21.97
C VAL A 436 4.70 -9.63 -20.98
N VAL A 437 3.56 -10.10 -21.48
CA VAL A 437 2.48 -10.65 -20.64
C VAL A 437 2.55 -12.17 -20.61
N GLU A 438 2.59 -12.71 -19.40
CA GLU A 438 2.40 -14.13 -19.14
C GLU A 438 1.07 -14.37 -18.43
N LYS A 439 0.56 -15.61 -18.53
CA LYS A 439 -0.77 -15.99 -18.06
C LYS A 439 -0.70 -17.23 -17.20
N ILE A 440 -1.35 -17.19 -16.04
CA ILE A 440 -1.51 -18.31 -15.13
C ILE A 440 -3.02 -18.54 -14.93
N LYS A 441 -3.49 -19.74 -15.27
CA LYS A 441 -4.88 -20.14 -15.02
C LYS A 441 -5.09 -20.31 -13.51
N ILE A 442 -6.15 -19.71 -12.98
CA ILE A 442 -6.51 -19.83 -11.57
C ILE A 442 -7.80 -20.66 -11.47
N THR A 443 -7.83 -21.63 -10.55
CA THR A 443 -9.04 -22.44 -10.26
C THR A 443 -9.44 -22.21 -8.80
N ASN A 444 -10.73 -21.94 -8.55
CA ASN A 444 -11.23 -21.50 -7.23
C ASN A 444 -12.53 -22.21 -6.79
N LYS A 445 -12.74 -23.48 -7.19
CA LYS A 445 -13.99 -24.21 -6.89
C LYS A 445 -14.24 -24.31 -5.38
N ASP A 446 -13.25 -24.77 -4.62
CA ASP A 446 -13.39 -25.10 -3.19
C ASP A 446 -12.65 -24.12 -2.26
N SER A 447 -12.00 -23.09 -2.82
CA SER A 447 -11.19 -22.13 -2.08
C SER A 447 -11.35 -20.71 -2.64
N GLU A 448 -11.10 -19.71 -1.79
CA GLU A 448 -10.86 -18.35 -2.24
C GLU A 448 -9.36 -18.19 -2.55
N ILE A 449 -9.04 -17.58 -3.69
CA ILE A 449 -7.66 -17.31 -4.09
C ILE A 449 -7.34 -15.84 -3.88
N LYS A 450 -6.24 -15.56 -3.18
CA LYS A 450 -5.63 -14.24 -3.07
C LYS A 450 -4.21 -14.28 -3.60
N ILE A 451 -3.80 -13.23 -4.30
CA ILE A 451 -2.44 -13.09 -4.78
C ILE A 451 -1.75 -12.04 -3.93
N ILE A 452 -0.57 -12.37 -3.42
CA ILE A 452 0.24 -11.47 -2.60
C ILE A 452 1.67 -11.40 -3.14
N PRO A 453 2.42 -10.32 -2.84
CA PRO A 453 3.83 -10.26 -3.19
C PRO A 453 4.65 -11.42 -2.63
N ALA A 454 5.66 -11.82 -3.40
CA ALA A 454 6.62 -12.84 -3.02
C ALA A 454 8.06 -12.36 -3.25
N LYS A 455 9.03 -13.21 -2.87
CA LYS A 455 10.44 -12.95 -3.16
C LYS A 455 10.63 -12.68 -4.68
N PRO A 456 11.59 -11.82 -5.06
CA PRO A 456 11.79 -11.45 -6.47
C PRO A 456 11.87 -12.67 -7.40
N GLY A 457 11.10 -12.64 -8.49
CA GLY A 457 10.96 -13.75 -9.43
C GLY A 457 9.90 -14.79 -9.08
N TYR A 458 9.08 -14.56 -8.06
CA TYR A 458 7.95 -15.40 -7.67
C TYR A 458 6.69 -14.57 -7.45
N VAL A 459 5.52 -15.22 -7.45
CA VAL A 459 4.26 -14.67 -6.95
C VAL A 459 3.70 -15.57 -5.85
N GLY A 460 3.10 -14.98 -4.82
CA GLY A 460 2.47 -15.72 -3.74
C GLY A 460 1.00 -15.99 -4.07
N ILE A 461 0.61 -17.26 -4.12
CA ILE A 461 -0.78 -17.70 -4.26
C ILE A 461 -1.25 -18.20 -2.92
N VAL A 462 -2.21 -17.50 -2.32
CA VAL A 462 -2.85 -17.86 -1.06
C VAL A 462 -4.19 -18.51 -1.37
N GLU A 463 -4.34 -19.77 -1.01
CA GLU A 463 -5.61 -20.49 -1.04
C GLU A 463 -6.21 -20.49 0.36
N ILE A 464 -7.43 -19.99 0.49
CA ILE A 464 -8.21 -20.00 1.73
C ILE A 464 -9.34 -21.02 1.55
N PHE A 465 -9.27 -22.10 2.29
CA PHE A 465 -10.23 -23.20 2.19
C PHE A 465 -11.52 -22.84 2.92
N LYS A 466 -12.67 -23.19 2.33
CA LYS A 466 -13.99 -22.95 2.93
C LYS A 466 -14.27 -24.01 4.00
N ASP A 467 -14.71 -23.57 5.18
CA ASP A 467 -15.16 -24.41 6.30
C ASP A 467 -14.23 -25.60 6.65
N PRO A 468 -12.91 -25.37 6.84
CA PRO A 468 -11.96 -26.44 7.14
C PRO A 468 -12.28 -27.09 8.49
N LYS A 469 -12.21 -28.41 8.57
CA LYS A 469 -12.31 -29.14 9.84
C LYS A 469 -10.99 -29.09 10.60
N GLU A 470 -11.03 -29.39 11.89
CA GLU A 470 -9.81 -29.53 12.68
C GLU A 470 -8.85 -30.54 12.04
N GLY A 471 -7.58 -30.16 11.91
CA GLY A 471 -6.57 -30.98 11.24
C GLY A 471 -6.55 -30.85 9.71
N GLU A 472 -7.49 -30.12 9.10
CA GLU A 472 -7.46 -29.77 7.68
C GLU A 472 -6.73 -28.44 7.45
N LYS A 473 -6.37 -28.16 6.20
CA LYS A 473 -5.73 -26.89 5.83
C LYS A 473 -6.78 -25.78 5.87
N ALA A 474 -6.53 -24.75 6.66
CA ALA A 474 -7.33 -23.53 6.60
C ALA A 474 -6.81 -22.57 5.54
N LEU A 475 -5.48 -22.51 5.37
CA LEU A 475 -4.82 -21.66 4.38
C LEU A 475 -3.55 -22.33 3.87
N GLU A 476 -3.25 -22.17 2.59
CA GLU A 476 -1.94 -22.51 2.01
C GLU A 476 -1.40 -21.35 1.16
N LEU A 477 -0.20 -20.87 1.49
CA LEU A 477 0.58 -19.98 0.63
C LEU A 477 1.53 -20.82 -0.21
N ARG A 478 1.49 -20.68 -1.53
CA ARG A 478 2.42 -21.30 -2.48
C ARG A 478 3.19 -20.23 -3.22
N LEU A 479 4.49 -20.43 -3.43
CA LEU A 479 5.30 -19.56 -4.27
C LEU A 479 5.38 -20.13 -5.68
N GLU A 480 4.79 -19.43 -6.64
CA GLU A 480 4.87 -19.78 -8.05
C GLU A 480 5.96 -18.96 -8.73
N LYS A 481 6.85 -19.63 -9.45
CA LYS A 481 7.97 -18.98 -10.13
C LYS A 481 7.45 -18.23 -11.34
N LEU A 482 7.83 -16.96 -11.46
CA LEU A 482 7.57 -16.17 -12.66
C LEU A 482 8.51 -16.65 -13.75
N ASN A 483 7.96 -16.93 -14.93
CA ASN A 483 8.78 -16.98 -16.11
C ASN A 483 8.98 -15.52 -16.55
N TYR A 484 10.19 -15.19 -16.98
CA TYR A 484 10.48 -13.93 -17.66
C TYR A 484 11.80 -14.12 -18.39
N LYS A 485 11.92 -13.47 -19.56
CA LYS A 485 13.19 -13.43 -20.27
C LYS A 485 14.19 -12.62 -19.43
N ARG A 486 15.34 -13.24 -19.16
CA ARG A 486 16.45 -12.59 -18.46
C ARG A 486 17.19 -11.64 -19.38
#